data_AF-A0A1E7FUP8-F1
#
_entry.id   AF-A0A1E7FUP8-F1
#
_cell.length_a   1.000
_cell.length_b   1.000
_cell.length_c   1.000
_cell.angle_alpha   90.00
_cell.angle_beta   90.00
_cell.angle_gamma   90.00
#
_symmetry.space_group_name_H-M   'P 1'
#
loop_
_entity.id
_entity.type
_entity.pdbx_description
1 polymer ?
#
loop_
_entity_poly.entity_id
_entity_poly.type
_entity_poly.pdbx_seq_one_letter_code
_entity_poly.pdbx_strand_id
1 'polypeptide(L)'
;MVPHRYDEHSQILGCTKLGFWVNTQRKKYKSNKLLPNRIDLLNSMRFEWEGVKSAPNQIKWMNMFQKLVAYKEKHKDTKVSKRYKEDPTLGLWVSRQRRHHKNDKLLPNRYALLNSVGFKWVGVVGGKVDNVKWMNMFQKLSAYKKQHKNTVVPKQYNKDPKLGRWVSKQRHFYSYNELHPERLALLNSIDFN
;
A
#
# COMPACT_ATOMS: atom_id res chain seq x y z
N MET A 1 -56.47 0.73 14.63
CA MET A 1 -56.15 -0.51 13.90
C MET A 1 -55.21 -0.14 12.76
N VAL A 2 -53.96 -0.61 12.84
CA VAL A 2 -52.86 -0.55 11.84
C VAL A 2 -52.20 0.83 11.57
N PRO A 3 -50.86 0.91 11.43
CA PRO A 3 -50.07 2.10 11.73
C PRO A 3 -49.30 2.72 10.53
N HIS A 4 -48.84 3.95 10.73
CA HIS A 4 -47.52 4.49 10.37
C HIS A 4 -46.94 4.20 8.97
N ARG A 5 -46.92 5.23 8.11
CA ARG A 5 -45.83 5.46 7.16
C ARG A 5 -45.48 6.95 7.15
N TYR A 6 -44.48 7.32 7.94
CA TYR A 6 -43.66 8.49 7.64
C TYR A 6 -42.33 7.97 7.10
N ASP A 7 -41.98 8.47 5.91
CA ASP A 7 -40.77 8.17 5.17
C ASP A 7 -39.50 8.44 6.00
N GLU A 8 -38.71 7.40 6.25
CA GLU A 8 -37.36 7.47 6.81
C GLU A 8 -36.33 7.94 5.76
N HIS A 9 -36.52 9.14 5.21
CA HIS A 9 -35.49 9.82 4.42
C HIS A 9 -34.81 10.98 5.17
N SER A 10 -34.98 11.08 6.50
CA SER A 10 -34.44 12.19 7.29
C SER A 10 -33.54 11.75 8.45
N GLN A 11 -32.48 11.00 8.15
CA GLN A 11 -31.31 10.87 9.05
C GLN A 11 -29.99 10.92 8.26
N ILE A 12 -29.84 11.97 7.45
CA ILE A 12 -28.54 12.53 7.12
C ILE A 12 -28.37 13.74 8.06
N LEU A 13 -27.19 13.89 8.68
CA LEU A 13 -26.78 14.93 9.65
C LEU A 13 -26.75 14.50 11.13
N GLY A 14 -26.09 13.37 11.41
CA GLY A 14 -25.66 12.98 12.76
C GLY A 14 -24.13 12.88 12.90
N CYS A 15 -23.55 13.85 13.62
CA CYS A 15 -22.25 13.81 14.33
C CYS A 15 -20.96 14.27 13.60
N THR A 16 -20.70 15.58 13.66
CA THR A 16 -19.43 16.23 13.26
C THR A 16 -18.20 15.66 13.97
N LYS A 17 -18.30 15.25 15.24
CA LYS A 17 -17.19 14.67 16.02
C LYS A 17 -16.67 13.34 15.46
N LEU A 18 -17.56 12.46 14.99
CA LEU A 18 -17.16 11.18 14.39
C LEU A 18 -16.46 11.42 13.05
N GLY A 19 -16.95 12.34 12.22
CA GLY A 19 -16.29 12.72 10.96
C GLY A 19 -14.88 13.25 11.16
N PHE A 20 -14.68 14.14 12.16
CA PHE A 20 -13.35 14.62 12.55
C PHE A 20 -12.45 13.48 13.04
N TRP A 21 -12.99 12.58 13.86
CA TRP A 21 -12.26 11.42 14.37
C TRP A 21 -11.83 10.47 13.24
N VAL A 22 -12.72 10.14 12.29
CA VAL A 22 -12.45 9.32 11.11
C VAL A 22 -11.34 9.95 10.27
N ASN A 23 -11.44 11.25 9.99
CA ASN A 23 -10.40 11.97 9.26
C ASN A 23 -9.06 12.01 10.02
N THR A 24 -9.11 12.07 11.34
CA THR A 24 -7.92 12.02 12.20
C THR A 24 -7.28 10.63 12.16
N GLN A 25 -8.07 9.56 12.24
CA GLN A 25 -7.56 8.19 12.08
C GLN A 25 -6.95 8.01 10.69
N ARG A 26 -7.62 8.47 9.63
CA ARG A 26 -7.09 8.43 8.24
C ARG A 26 -5.78 9.21 8.10
N LYS A 27 -5.65 10.39 8.71
CA LYS A 27 -4.38 11.17 8.72
C LYS A 27 -3.28 10.45 9.51
N LYS A 28 -3.59 9.89 10.68
CA LYS A 28 -2.63 9.12 11.51
C LYS A 28 -2.18 7.84 10.81
N TYR A 29 -3.10 7.16 10.14
CA TYR A 29 -2.81 5.99 9.32
C TYR A 29 -1.93 6.33 8.12
N LYS A 30 -2.29 7.37 7.37
CA LYS A 30 -1.47 7.88 6.26
C LYS A 30 -0.08 8.34 6.68
N SER A 31 0.11 8.72 7.94
CA SER A 31 1.42 9.11 8.50
C SER A 31 2.12 8.00 9.28
N ASN A 32 1.59 6.77 9.25
CA ASN A 32 2.12 5.61 9.97
C ASN A 32 2.26 5.82 11.50
N LYS A 33 1.51 6.78 12.06
CA LYS A 33 1.45 7.11 13.49
C LYS A 33 0.28 6.44 14.20
N LEU A 34 -0.35 5.47 13.55
CA LEU A 34 -1.46 4.72 14.11
C LEU A 34 -0.98 3.36 14.59
N LEU A 35 -1.31 3.02 15.83
CA LEU A 35 -0.89 1.77 16.46
C LEU A 35 -1.38 0.55 15.65
N PRO A 36 -0.55 -0.50 15.48
CA PRO A 36 -0.92 -1.72 14.75
C PRO A 36 -2.25 -2.33 15.24
N ASN A 37 -2.45 -2.47 16.54
CA ASN A 37 -3.69 -3.02 17.11
C ASN A 37 -4.93 -2.19 16.75
N ARG A 38 -4.76 -0.87 16.58
CA ARG A 38 -5.86 0.03 16.20
C ARG A 38 -6.15 -0.04 14.71
N ILE A 39 -5.13 -0.31 13.88
CA ILE A 39 -5.30 -0.63 12.47
C ILE A 39 -6.07 -1.94 12.31
N ASP A 40 -5.70 -2.97 13.06
CA ASP A 40 -6.35 -4.28 13.01
C ASP A 40 -7.81 -4.21 13.44
N LEU A 41 -8.10 -3.49 14.52
CA LEU A 41 -9.45 -3.25 15.01
C LEU A 41 -10.31 -2.48 13.99
N LEU A 42 -9.76 -1.47 13.33
CA LEU A 42 -10.49 -0.72 12.31
C LEU A 42 -10.68 -1.57 11.04
N ASN A 43 -9.69 -2.39 10.68
CA ASN A 43 -9.80 -3.33 9.56
C ASN A 43 -10.86 -4.42 9.82
N SER A 44 -10.98 -4.94 11.05
CA SER A 44 -12.01 -5.93 11.39
C SER A 44 -13.43 -5.35 11.28
N MET A 45 -13.57 -4.05 11.50
CA MET A 45 -14.80 -3.29 11.26
C MET A 45 -14.97 -2.82 9.80
N ARG A 46 -14.14 -3.31 8.87
CA ARG A 46 -14.15 -2.91 7.44
C ARG A 46 -14.02 -1.38 7.24
N PHE A 47 -13.29 -0.72 8.13
CA PHE A 47 -13.11 0.72 8.10
C PHE A 47 -12.42 1.20 6.81
N GLU A 48 -13.05 2.16 6.15
CA GLU A 48 -12.54 2.72 4.89
C GLU A 48 -11.48 3.78 5.15
N TRP A 49 -10.27 3.53 4.65
CA TRP A 49 -9.11 4.38 4.86
C TRP A 49 -8.98 5.44 3.77
N GLU A 50 -9.47 5.12 2.57
CA GLU A 50 -9.54 6.07 1.46
C GLU A 50 -10.91 6.76 1.46
N GLY A 51 -10.96 8.02 1.01
CA GLY A 51 -12.21 8.80 0.99
C GLY A 51 -13.30 8.18 0.10
N VAL A 52 -14.52 8.73 0.16
CA VAL A 52 -15.74 8.20 -0.46
C VAL A 52 -15.58 7.83 -1.95
N LYS A 53 -14.73 8.55 -2.72
CA LYS A 53 -14.47 8.26 -4.14
C LYS A 53 -13.68 6.97 -4.39
N SER A 54 -12.90 6.52 -3.42
CA SER A 54 -12.09 5.29 -3.49
C SER A 54 -12.78 4.07 -2.88
N ALA A 55 -13.86 4.27 -2.12
CA ALA A 55 -14.58 3.23 -1.39
C ALA A 55 -14.93 2.00 -2.27
N PRO A 56 -15.46 2.15 -3.50
CA PRO A 56 -15.77 1.00 -4.35
C PRO A 56 -14.53 0.18 -4.74
N ASN A 57 -13.37 0.82 -4.89
CA ASN A 57 -12.11 0.14 -5.21
C ASN A 57 -11.51 -0.56 -3.99
N GLN A 58 -11.69 0.01 -2.79
CA GLN A 58 -11.26 -0.62 -1.54
C GLN A 58 -12.11 -1.87 -1.24
N ILE A 59 -13.44 -1.79 -1.38
CA ILE A 59 -14.34 -2.93 -1.20
C ILE A 59 -13.98 -4.08 -2.15
N LYS A 60 -13.79 -3.79 -3.44
CA LYS A 60 -13.36 -4.80 -4.43
C LYS A 60 -12.03 -5.46 -4.04
N TRP A 61 -11.06 -4.67 -3.55
CA TRP A 61 -9.77 -5.21 -3.11
C TRP A 61 -9.92 -6.10 -1.89
N MET A 62 -10.71 -5.68 -0.89
CA MET A 62 -10.97 -6.47 0.31
C MET A 62 -11.70 -7.78 0.02
N ASN A 63 -12.65 -7.79 -0.92
CA ASN A 63 -13.31 -9.03 -1.35
C ASN A 63 -12.32 -10.02 -1.95
N MET A 64 -11.36 -9.56 -2.76
CA MET A 64 -10.30 -10.43 -3.29
C MET A 64 -9.32 -10.88 -2.22
N PHE A 65 -9.04 -10.04 -1.22
CA PHE A 65 -8.25 -10.42 -0.05
C PHE A 65 -8.93 -11.53 0.76
N GLN A 66 -10.24 -11.45 0.98
CA GLN A 66 -11.01 -12.52 1.64
C GLN A 66 -10.98 -13.83 0.83
N LYS A 67 -11.04 -13.76 -0.50
CA LYS A 67 -10.83 -14.95 -1.36
C LYS A 67 -9.44 -15.57 -1.18
N LEU A 68 -8.40 -14.75 -1.02
CA LEU A 68 -7.05 -15.24 -0.72
C LEU A 68 -6.97 -15.90 0.66
N VAL A 69 -7.66 -15.36 1.68
CA VAL A 69 -7.76 -15.99 3.01
C VAL A 69 -8.43 -17.35 2.90
N ALA A 70 -9.56 -17.45 2.21
CA ALA A 70 -10.25 -18.72 1.97
C ALA A 70 -9.37 -19.73 1.20
N TYR A 71 -8.63 -19.26 0.20
CA TYR A 71 -7.65 -20.09 -0.50
C TYR A 71 -6.59 -20.64 0.46
N LYS A 72 -6.04 -19.80 1.36
CA LYS A 72 -5.06 -20.22 2.35
C LYS A 72 -5.62 -21.27 3.30
N GLU A 73 -6.86 -21.13 3.75
CA GLU A 73 -7.47 -22.13 4.62
C GLU A 73 -7.59 -23.49 3.93
N LYS A 74 -7.95 -23.49 2.64
CA LYS A 74 -8.09 -24.70 1.83
C LYS A 74 -6.75 -25.34 1.45
N HIS A 75 -5.77 -24.56 1.03
CA HIS A 75 -4.51 -25.06 0.46
C HIS A 75 -3.31 -24.99 1.42
N LYS A 76 -3.49 -24.41 2.62
CA LYS A 76 -2.46 -24.16 3.64
C LYS A 76 -1.28 -23.32 3.14
N ASP A 77 -1.44 -22.60 2.03
CA ASP A 77 -0.49 -21.63 1.52
C ASP A 77 -1.15 -20.48 0.75
N THR A 78 -0.37 -19.51 0.30
CA THR A 78 -0.85 -18.38 -0.52
C THR A 78 -0.28 -18.42 -1.94
N LYS A 79 0.11 -19.60 -2.44
CA LYS A 79 0.75 -19.78 -3.76
C LYS A 79 -0.29 -19.95 -4.86
N VAL A 80 -1.13 -18.94 -5.04
CA VAL A 80 -2.12 -18.96 -6.12
C VAL A 80 -1.42 -18.79 -7.48
N SER A 81 -1.63 -19.76 -8.39
CA SER A 81 -1.18 -19.67 -9.77
C SER A 81 -1.91 -18.56 -10.53
N LYS A 82 -1.23 -17.88 -11.47
CA LYS A 82 -1.88 -16.91 -12.37
C LYS A 82 -3.03 -17.54 -13.17
N ARG A 83 -2.94 -18.85 -13.46
CA ARG A 83 -3.93 -19.64 -14.21
C ARG A 83 -4.74 -20.56 -13.28
N TYR A 84 -4.97 -20.15 -12.04
CA TYR A 84 -5.81 -20.90 -11.11
C TYR A 84 -7.21 -21.12 -11.71
N LYS A 85 -7.62 -22.39 -11.88
CA LYS A 85 -8.77 -22.76 -12.71
C LYS A 85 -10.08 -22.52 -11.98
N GLU A 86 -10.09 -22.78 -10.67
CA GLU A 86 -11.24 -22.70 -9.80
C GLU A 86 -11.65 -21.24 -9.52
N ASP A 87 -10.67 -20.32 -9.51
CA ASP A 87 -10.94 -18.88 -9.49
C ASP A 87 -9.88 -18.10 -10.30
N PRO A 88 -10.09 -17.93 -11.62
CA PRO A 88 -9.18 -17.17 -12.48
C PRO A 88 -9.02 -15.71 -12.05
N THR A 89 -10.05 -15.13 -11.40
CA THR A 89 -10.00 -13.75 -10.92
C THR A 89 -9.03 -13.59 -9.76
N LEU A 90 -8.99 -14.57 -8.86
CA LEU A 90 -8.04 -14.62 -7.75
C LEU A 90 -6.61 -14.80 -8.26
N GLY A 91 -6.37 -15.73 -9.19
CA GLY A 91 -5.06 -15.95 -9.80
C GLY A 91 -4.49 -14.67 -10.45
N LEU A 92 -5.34 -13.96 -11.20
CA LEU A 92 -4.96 -12.68 -11.81
C LEU A 92 -4.70 -11.59 -10.76
N TRP A 93 -5.56 -11.48 -9.74
CA TRP A 93 -5.42 -10.47 -8.69
C TRP A 93 -4.14 -10.66 -7.86
N VAL A 94 -3.82 -11.91 -7.47
CA VAL A 94 -2.57 -12.25 -6.77
C VAL A 94 -1.36 -11.89 -7.62
N SER A 95 -1.38 -12.22 -8.91
CA SER A 95 -0.33 -11.84 -9.86
C SER A 95 -0.17 -10.31 -9.94
N ARG A 96 -1.28 -9.55 -9.94
CA ARG A 96 -1.26 -8.08 -9.90
C ARG A 96 -0.66 -7.55 -8.60
N GLN A 97 -0.98 -8.12 -7.43
CA GLN A 97 -0.39 -7.67 -6.17
C GLN A 97 1.12 -7.84 -6.16
N ARG A 98 1.63 -9.00 -6.61
CA ARG A 98 3.08 -9.25 -6.76
C ARG A 98 3.73 -8.25 -7.73
N ARG A 99 3.06 -7.93 -8.84
CA ARG A 99 3.53 -6.92 -9.81
C ARG A 99 3.51 -5.50 -9.22
N HIS A 100 2.51 -5.15 -8.42
CA HIS A 100 2.44 -3.85 -7.76
C HIS A 100 3.53 -3.71 -6.71
N HIS A 101 3.76 -4.76 -5.91
CA HIS A 101 4.86 -4.83 -4.94
C HIS A 101 6.22 -4.63 -5.62
N LYS A 102 6.47 -5.38 -6.70
CA LYS A 102 7.69 -5.27 -7.51
C LYS A 102 7.96 -3.85 -8.04
N ASN A 103 6.91 -3.08 -8.32
CA ASN A 103 6.99 -1.77 -8.98
C ASN A 103 6.80 -0.56 -8.03
N ASP A 104 6.81 -0.75 -6.71
CA ASP A 104 6.47 0.30 -5.72
C ASP A 104 5.08 0.92 -5.93
N LYS A 105 4.12 0.12 -6.39
CA LYS A 105 2.74 0.57 -6.58
C LYS A 105 1.77 -0.10 -5.62
N LEU A 106 2.29 -0.89 -4.69
CA LEU A 106 1.47 -1.53 -3.67
C LEU A 106 1.45 -0.63 -2.44
N LEU A 107 0.25 -0.17 -2.09
CA LEU A 107 0.03 0.65 -0.92
C LEU A 107 0.52 -0.08 0.36
N PRO A 108 1.10 0.65 1.33
CA PRO A 108 1.64 0.05 2.57
C PRO A 108 0.62 -0.79 3.34
N ASN A 109 -0.65 -0.38 3.33
CA ASN A 109 -1.70 -1.13 4.00
C ASN A 109 -2.04 -2.47 3.36
N ARG A 110 -2.09 -2.50 2.02
CA ARG A 110 -2.29 -3.72 1.26
C ARG A 110 -1.13 -4.67 1.45
N TYR A 111 0.09 -4.13 1.52
CA TYR A 111 1.28 -4.91 1.88
C TYR A 111 1.17 -5.50 3.29
N ALA A 112 0.82 -4.70 4.29
CA ALA A 112 0.63 -5.17 5.67
C ALA A 112 -0.43 -6.27 5.77
N LEU A 113 -1.59 -6.09 5.13
CA LEU A 113 -2.66 -7.10 5.09
C LEU A 113 -2.22 -8.39 4.39
N LEU A 114 -1.49 -8.30 3.27
CA LEU A 114 -0.96 -9.49 2.60
C LEU A 114 0.08 -10.20 3.49
N ASN A 115 0.94 -9.46 4.18
CA ASN A 115 1.91 -10.05 5.10
C ASN A 115 1.25 -10.69 6.33
N SER A 116 0.16 -10.14 6.86
CA SER A 116 -0.52 -10.72 8.04
C SER A 116 -1.07 -12.13 7.77
N VAL A 117 -1.35 -12.46 6.51
CA VAL A 117 -1.74 -13.81 6.09
C VAL A 117 -0.57 -14.67 5.62
N GLY A 118 0.68 -14.20 5.75
CA GLY A 118 1.88 -14.91 5.31
C GLY A 118 2.01 -14.99 3.80
N PHE A 119 1.57 -13.94 3.08
CA PHE A 119 1.58 -13.94 1.62
C PHE A 119 2.99 -14.12 1.04
N LYS A 120 3.16 -15.22 0.32
CA LYS A 120 4.41 -15.55 -0.39
C LYS A 120 4.54 -14.66 -1.63
N TRP A 121 5.41 -13.65 -1.51
CA TRP A 121 5.78 -12.75 -2.61
C TRP A 121 6.56 -13.45 -3.75
N VAL A 122 7.04 -14.67 -3.52
CA VAL A 122 8.15 -15.26 -4.27
C VAL A 122 7.70 -16.40 -5.21
N GLY A 123 7.92 -16.19 -6.51
CA GLY A 123 8.70 -17.12 -7.32
C GLY A 123 10.17 -16.69 -7.20
N VAL A 124 11.03 -17.59 -6.74
CA VAL A 124 12.46 -17.29 -6.55
C VAL A 124 13.00 -17.01 -7.96
N VAL A 125 13.84 -15.98 -8.09
CA VAL A 125 14.33 -15.35 -9.35
C VAL A 125 13.53 -14.11 -9.85
N GLY A 126 12.37 -13.78 -9.30
CA GLY A 126 11.64 -12.54 -9.67
C GLY A 126 12.09 -11.25 -8.95
N GLY A 127 12.85 -11.39 -7.86
CA GLY A 127 13.16 -10.33 -6.89
C GLY A 127 14.60 -9.80 -6.90
N LYS A 128 15.55 -10.46 -7.58
CA LYS A 128 16.93 -9.93 -7.67
C LYS A 128 16.99 -8.72 -8.59
N VAL A 129 16.49 -8.79 -9.83
CA VAL A 129 16.78 -7.74 -10.82
C VAL A 129 16.22 -6.35 -10.45
N ASP A 130 15.00 -6.27 -9.92
CA ASP A 130 14.40 -4.96 -9.58
C ASP A 130 14.76 -4.47 -8.17
N ASN A 131 15.04 -5.37 -7.21
CA ASN A 131 15.66 -4.94 -5.96
C ASN A 131 17.11 -4.52 -6.18
N VAL A 132 17.86 -5.23 -7.04
CA VAL A 132 19.21 -4.84 -7.46
C VAL A 132 19.17 -3.50 -8.19
N LYS A 133 18.24 -3.27 -9.13
CA LYS A 133 18.11 -1.94 -9.76
C LYS A 133 17.77 -0.84 -8.76
N TRP A 134 16.82 -1.08 -7.86
CA TRP A 134 16.47 -0.09 -6.84
C TRP A 134 17.67 0.17 -5.90
N MET A 135 18.34 -0.88 -5.43
CA MET A 135 19.54 -0.80 -4.60
C MET A 135 20.70 -0.12 -5.32
N ASN A 136 20.90 -0.37 -6.61
CA ASN A 136 21.92 0.33 -7.41
C ASN A 136 21.64 1.84 -7.47
N MET A 137 20.37 2.23 -7.64
CA MET A 137 19.98 3.65 -7.60
C MET A 137 20.13 4.24 -6.20
N PHE A 138 19.79 3.49 -5.15
CA PHE A 138 20.01 3.88 -3.77
C PHE A 138 21.50 4.06 -3.43
N GLN A 139 22.37 3.17 -3.91
CA GLN A 139 23.82 3.30 -3.78
C GLN A 139 24.33 4.54 -4.50
N LYS A 140 23.82 4.85 -5.71
CA LYS A 140 24.12 6.10 -6.42
C LYS A 140 23.70 7.33 -5.63
N LEU A 141 22.51 7.31 -5.03
CA LEU A 141 22.04 8.40 -4.15
C LEU A 141 22.92 8.53 -2.90
N SER A 142 23.34 7.42 -2.32
CA SER A 142 24.25 7.41 -1.17
C SER A 142 25.61 8.02 -1.52
N ALA A 143 26.15 7.70 -2.70
CA ALA A 143 27.36 8.31 -3.23
C ALA A 143 27.17 9.83 -3.48
N TYR A 144 26.04 10.22 -4.07
CA TYR A 144 25.69 11.63 -4.24
C TYR A 144 25.66 12.37 -2.89
N LYS A 145 25.03 11.79 -1.86
CA LYS A 145 25.04 12.37 -0.50
C LYS A 145 26.43 12.51 0.06
N LYS A 146 27.32 11.54 -0.12
CA LYS A 146 28.72 11.66 0.34
C LYS A 146 29.43 12.85 -0.32
N GLN A 147 29.20 13.07 -1.61
CA GLN A 147 29.80 14.15 -2.41
C GLN A 147 29.19 15.52 -2.13
N HIS A 148 27.86 15.62 -2.05
CA HIS A 148 27.11 16.88 -1.99
C HIS A 148 26.56 17.21 -0.59
N LYS A 149 26.72 16.31 0.38
CA LYS A 149 26.21 16.40 1.76
C LYS A 149 24.69 16.51 1.89
N ASN A 150 23.95 16.18 0.82
CA ASN A 150 22.49 16.18 0.80
C ASN A 150 21.94 15.13 -0.20
N THR A 151 20.63 14.89 -0.18
CA THR A 151 19.93 13.98 -1.10
C THR A 151 19.16 14.72 -2.20
N VAL A 152 19.41 16.02 -2.39
CA VAL A 152 18.67 16.92 -3.30
C VAL A 152 19.26 16.81 -4.71
N VAL A 153 18.96 15.70 -5.38
CA VAL A 153 19.37 15.51 -6.78
C VAL A 153 18.40 16.24 -7.72
N PRO A 154 18.87 17.13 -8.61
CA PRO A 154 18.02 17.79 -9.60
C PRO A 154 17.31 16.78 -10.51
N LYS A 155 16.05 17.04 -10.89
CA LYS A 155 15.29 16.15 -11.80
C LYS A 155 16.02 15.95 -13.14
N GLN A 156 16.66 17.00 -13.65
CA GLN A 156 17.49 17.01 -14.85
C GLN A 156 18.98 17.02 -14.47
N TYR A 157 19.41 16.01 -13.71
CA TYR A 157 20.82 15.90 -13.31
C TYR A 157 21.68 15.40 -14.47
N ASN A 158 22.42 16.30 -15.14
CA ASN A 158 23.17 15.99 -16.35
C ASN A 158 24.21 14.86 -16.19
N LYS A 159 24.85 14.74 -15.02
CA LYS A 159 25.84 13.69 -14.75
C LYS A 159 25.22 12.30 -14.65
N ASP A 160 23.98 12.19 -14.16
CA ASP A 160 23.20 10.96 -14.17
C ASP A 160 21.69 11.27 -14.27
N PRO A 161 21.16 11.41 -15.49
CA PRO A 161 19.75 11.73 -15.69
C PRO A 161 18.79 10.65 -15.20
N LYS A 162 19.29 9.41 -14.99
CA LYS A 162 18.48 8.32 -14.42
C LYS A 162 18.34 8.53 -12.91
N LEU A 163 19.39 8.98 -12.22
CA LEU A 163 19.35 9.31 -10.80
C LEU A 163 18.38 10.46 -10.51
N GLY A 164 18.45 11.55 -11.27
CA GLY A 164 17.53 12.69 -11.08
C GLY A 164 16.05 12.30 -11.21
N ARG A 165 15.71 11.53 -12.25
CA ARG A 165 14.35 10.99 -12.44
C ARG A 165 13.93 10.03 -11.33
N TRP A 166 14.83 9.14 -10.91
CA TRP A 166 14.56 8.17 -9.86
C TRP A 166 14.33 8.83 -8.51
N VAL A 167 15.17 9.80 -8.11
CA VAL A 167 15.02 10.57 -6.87
C VAL A 167 13.72 11.36 -6.88
N SER A 168 13.39 12.02 -7.99
CA SER A 168 12.10 12.73 -8.13
C SER A 168 10.91 11.79 -7.92
N LYS A 169 10.98 10.55 -8.44
CA LYS A 169 9.96 9.53 -8.22
C LYS A 169 9.92 9.05 -6.76
N GLN A 170 11.07 8.84 -6.12
CA GLN A 170 11.12 8.46 -4.71
C GLN A 170 10.55 9.57 -3.82
N ARG A 171 10.85 10.85 -4.10
CA ARG A 171 10.26 12.00 -3.39
C ARG A 171 8.74 12.02 -3.49
N HIS A 172 8.19 11.76 -4.66
CA HIS A 172 6.74 11.63 -4.84
C HIS A 172 6.19 10.50 -3.95
N PHE A 173 6.71 9.28 -4.07
CA PHE A 173 6.20 8.18 -3.23
C PHE A 173 6.43 8.42 -1.73
N TYR A 174 7.51 9.10 -1.36
CA TYR A 174 7.80 9.49 0.02
C TYR A 174 6.78 10.50 0.54
N SER A 175 6.49 11.57 -0.21
CA SER A 175 5.53 12.60 0.20
C SER A 175 4.10 12.08 0.29
N TYR A 176 3.75 11.08 -0.53
CA TYR A 176 2.45 10.43 -0.51
C TYR A 176 2.40 9.21 0.43
N ASN A 177 3.49 8.87 1.12
CA ASN A 177 3.64 7.68 1.96
C ASN A 177 3.24 6.38 1.24
N GLU A 178 3.59 6.28 -0.05
CA GLU A 178 3.34 5.13 -0.91
C GLU A 178 4.57 4.22 -1.07
N LEU A 179 5.69 4.59 -0.43
CA LEU A 179 6.88 3.75 -0.43
C LEU A 179 6.66 2.46 0.35
N HIS A 180 7.21 1.38 -0.19
CA HIS A 180 7.32 0.11 0.52
C HIS A 180 8.11 0.31 1.84
N PRO A 181 7.68 -0.29 2.97
CA PRO A 181 8.32 -0.07 4.28
C PRO A 181 9.84 -0.27 4.30
N GLU A 182 10.34 -1.31 3.64
CA GLU A 182 11.80 -1.56 3.55
C GLU A 182 12.55 -0.46 2.78
N ARG A 183 11.94 0.07 1.71
CA ARG A 183 12.53 1.14 0.89
C ARG A 183 12.48 2.48 1.61
N LEU A 184 11.38 2.72 2.34
CA LEU A 184 11.25 3.86 3.24
C LEU A 184 12.34 3.83 4.32
N ALA A 185 12.56 2.68 4.97
CA ALA A 185 13.59 2.52 5.98
C ALA A 185 15.01 2.79 5.42
N LEU A 186 15.30 2.28 4.22
CA LEU A 186 16.58 2.55 3.54
C LEU A 186 16.75 4.03 3.17
N LEU A 187 15.71 4.70 2.66
CA LEU A 187 15.78 6.13 2.36
C LEU A 187 15.95 6.97 3.63
N ASN A 188 15.25 6.61 4.71
CA ASN A 188 15.42 7.27 6.02
C ASN A 188 16.83 7.11 6.58
N SER A 189 17.51 5.98 6.35
CA SER A 189 18.88 5.77 6.85
C SER A 189 19.92 6.70 6.21
N ILE A 190 19.56 7.37 5.12
CA ILE A 190 20.39 8.40 4.49
C ILE A 190 19.77 9.79 4.62
N ASP A 191 18.92 10.04 5.62
CA ASP A 191 18.24 11.32 5.87
C ASP A 191 17.54 11.87 4.62
N PHE A 192 16.87 10.98 3.88
CA PHE A 192 16.18 11.36 2.66
C PHE A 192 15.02 12.31 2.98
N ASN A 193 15.15 13.54 2.50
CA ASN A 193 14.12 14.58 2.50
C ASN A 193 13.63 14.90 1.10
#